data_AF-A0A2V5MC45-F1
#
_entry.id   AF-A0A2V5MC45-F1
#
_cell.length_a   1.000
_cell.length_b   1.000
_cell.length_c   1.000
_cell.angle_alpha   90.00
_cell.angle_beta   90.00
_cell.angle_gamma   90.00
#
_symmetry.space_group_name_H-M   'P 1'
#
loop_
_entity.id
_entity.type
_entity.pdbx_description
1 polymer ?
#
loop_
_entity_poly.entity_id
_entity_poly.type
_entity_poly.pdbx_seq_one_letter_code
_entity_poly.pdbx_strand_id
1 'polypeptide(L)'
;NHFTRDVLRADGTKAYVGYGVDSLTVGLAAICRMRFFGERREAVADLYPTAEEARITTAIVHAAALVRDLNFKYLSEGKGAVVTARFGADGITIVDPNRAGDGMAKVFEKIYERAI
;
A
#
# COMPACT_ATOMS: atom_id res chain seq x y z
N ASN A 1 10.76 12.20 1.62
CA ASN A 1 11.02 11.68 2.97
C ASN A 1 9.99 10.61 3.26
N HIS A 2 10.42 9.41 3.66
CA HIS A 2 9.70 8.15 3.38
C HIS A 2 8.35 7.98 4.12
N PHE A 3 8.03 8.79 5.13
CA PHE A 3 6.76 8.70 5.89
C PHE A 3 6.23 10.05 6.39
N THR A 4 6.68 11.17 5.81
CA THR A 4 6.19 12.51 6.17
C THR A 4 5.86 13.33 4.94
N ARG A 5 4.76 14.07 5.00
CA ARG A 5 4.33 14.99 3.93
C ARG A 5 3.85 16.30 4.54
N ASP A 6 4.16 17.40 3.85
CA ASP A 6 3.50 18.68 4.09
C ASP A 6 2.05 18.61 3.58
N VAL A 7 1.09 18.86 4.46
CA VAL A 7 -0.34 18.90 4.15
C VAL A 7 -0.86 20.31 4.34
N LEU A 8 -1.66 20.79 3.39
CA LEU A 8 -2.33 22.09 3.48
C LEU A 8 -3.58 21.93 4.37
N ARG A 9 -3.68 22.73 5.44
CA ARG A 9 -4.88 22.80 6.29
C ARG A 9 -5.94 23.70 5.65
N ALA A 10 -7.19 23.59 6.09
CA ALA A 10 -8.31 24.40 5.60
C ALA A 10 -8.13 25.92 5.84
N ASP A 11 -7.30 26.31 6.81
CA ASP A 11 -6.93 27.70 7.09
C ASP A 11 -5.74 28.22 6.26
N GLY A 12 -5.23 27.41 5.32
CA GLY A 12 -4.10 27.75 4.47
C GLY A 12 -2.72 27.54 5.11
N THR A 13 -2.64 27.11 6.38
CA THR A 13 -1.37 26.79 7.03
C THR A 13 -0.83 25.43 6.57
N LYS A 14 0.48 25.21 6.68
CA LYS A 14 1.11 23.91 6.40
C LYS A 14 1.25 23.08 7.69
N ALA A 15 0.95 21.80 7.58
CA ALA A 15 1.14 20.79 8.62
C ALA A 15 2.20 19.79 8.17
N TYR A 16 3.13 19.44 9.05
CA TYR A 16 4.07 18.36 8.80
C TYR A 16 3.51 17.06 9.39
N VAL A 17 3.05 16.13 8.56
CA VAL A 17 2.31 14.94 9.00
C VAL A 17 3.09 13.66 8.66
N GLY A 18 3.24 12.75 9.65
CA GLY A 18 3.79 11.40 9.52
C GLY A 18 3.34 10.49 10.67
N TYR A 19 3.88 9.27 10.80
CA TYR A 19 3.56 8.37 11.93
C TYR A 19 3.96 9.03 13.25
N GLY A 20 2.99 9.63 13.91
CA GLY A 20 3.12 10.50 15.07
C GLY A 20 1.78 10.68 15.77
N VAL A 21 1.79 11.34 16.93
CA VAL A 21 0.62 11.57 17.81
C VAL A 21 -0.62 12.03 17.04
N ASP A 22 -0.44 12.87 16.01
CA ASP A 22 -1.53 13.37 15.18
C ASP A 22 -2.29 12.24 14.48
N SER A 23 -1.59 11.30 13.82
CA SER A 23 -2.23 10.17 13.11
C SER A 23 -3.03 9.26 14.05
N LEU A 24 -2.54 9.05 15.28
CA LEU A 24 -3.27 8.31 16.31
C LEU A 24 -4.48 9.11 16.81
N THR A 25 -4.31 10.42 16.97
CA THR A 25 -5.36 11.32 17.45
C THR A 25 -6.51 11.41 16.45
N VAL A 26 -6.23 11.64 15.16
CA VAL A 26 -7.29 11.66 14.13
C VAL A 26 -7.93 10.30 13.94
N GLY A 27 -7.18 9.20 14.00
CA GLY A 27 -7.73 7.84 13.92
C GLY A 27 -8.69 7.55 15.08
N LEU A 28 -8.28 7.86 16.31
CA LEU A 28 -9.12 7.67 17.49
C LEU A 28 -10.35 8.58 17.48
N ALA A 29 -10.21 9.84 17.03
CA ALA A 29 -11.33 10.77 16.88
C ALA A 29 -12.36 10.24 15.86
N ALA A 30 -11.90 9.73 14.71
CA ALA A 30 -12.78 9.13 13.70
C ALA A 30 -13.54 7.90 14.27
N ILE A 31 -12.84 7.02 14.99
CA ILE A 31 -13.46 5.86 15.66
C ILE A 31 -14.53 6.32 16.66
N CYS A 32 -14.24 7.31 17.50
CA CYS A 32 -15.19 7.81 18.49
C CYS A 32 -16.44 8.42 17.84
N ARG A 33 -16.28 9.23 16.79
CA ARG A 33 -17.39 9.85 16.04
C ARG A 33 -18.32 8.81 15.42
N MET A 34 -17.77 7.77 14.81
CA MET A 34 -18.58 6.69 14.26
C MET A 34 -19.23 5.82 15.34
N ARG A 35 -18.47 5.44 16.38
CA ARG A 35 -18.93 4.46 17.38
C ARG A 35 -19.90 5.05 18.41
N PHE A 36 -19.65 6.26 18.88
CA PHE A 36 -20.39 6.87 20.00
C PHE A 36 -21.34 7.99 19.56
N PHE A 37 -21.10 8.61 18.40
CA PHE A 37 -21.94 9.69 17.88
C PHE A 37 -22.73 9.31 16.62
N GLY A 38 -22.59 8.06 16.15
CA GLY A 38 -23.37 7.53 15.04
C GLY A 38 -23.05 8.14 13.67
N GLU A 39 -21.87 8.76 13.53
CA GLU A 39 -21.47 9.33 12.25
C GLU A 39 -21.20 8.26 11.19
N ARG A 40 -21.50 8.63 9.94
CA ARG A 40 -21.21 7.77 8.79
C ARG A 40 -19.75 7.93 8.38
N ARG A 41 -19.21 6.90 7.73
CA ARG A 41 -17.83 6.86 7.22
C ARG A 41 -17.50 8.07 6.34
N GLU A 42 -18.46 8.53 5.54
CA GLU A 42 -18.28 9.67 4.64
C GLU A 42 -18.04 10.99 5.39
N ALA A 43 -18.56 11.13 6.61
CA ALA A 43 -18.42 12.35 7.42
C ALA A 43 -17.03 12.49 8.07
N VAL A 44 -16.26 11.40 8.12
CA VAL A 44 -14.91 11.38 8.70
C VAL A 44 -13.80 11.18 7.65
N ALA A 45 -14.15 11.19 6.37
CA ALA A 45 -13.21 10.95 5.27
C ALA A 45 -12.07 11.99 5.22
N ASP A 46 -12.33 13.24 5.64
CA ASP A 46 -11.33 14.30 5.64
C ASP A 46 -10.38 14.26 6.87
N LEU A 47 -10.71 13.43 7.88
CA LEU A 47 -9.95 13.34 9.12
C LEU A 47 -8.90 12.24 9.10
N TYR A 48 -9.22 11.11 8.49
CA TYR A 48 -8.36 9.93 8.49
C TYR A 48 -8.39 9.26 7.12
N PRO A 49 -7.26 8.67 6.66
CA PRO A 49 -7.22 7.99 5.37
C PRO A 49 -8.37 7.00 5.19
N THR A 50 -9.08 7.16 4.09
CA THR A 50 -10.15 6.26 3.66
C THR A 50 -9.59 4.93 3.17
N ALA A 51 -10.45 3.92 3.05
CA ALA A 51 -10.08 2.64 2.44
C ALA A 51 -9.55 2.81 1.00
N GLU A 52 -10.04 3.80 0.25
CA GLU A 52 -9.54 4.07 -1.11
C GLU A 52 -8.13 4.67 -1.07
N GLU A 53 -7.88 5.62 -0.17
CA GLU A 53 -6.55 6.24 -0.02
C GLU A 53 -5.51 5.25 0.52
N ALA A 54 -5.92 4.34 1.41
CA ALA A 54 -5.06 3.30 1.96
C ALA A 54 -4.77 2.16 0.96
N ARG A 55 -5.57 2.03 -0.11
CA ARG A 55 -5.47 0.95 -1.11
C ARG A 55 -4.04 0.81 -1.65
N ILE A 56 -3.39 1.94 -1.93
CA ILE A 56 -2.03 2.01 -2.46
C ILE A 56 -1.02 1.38 -1.49
N THR A 57 -1.05 1.78 -0.22
CA THR A 57 -0.14 1.27 0.80
C THR A 57 -0.34 -0.22 1.02
N THR A 58 -1.59 -0.67 1.09
CA THR A 58 -1.90 -2.10 1.21
C THR A 58 -1.43 -2.89 -0.02
N ALA A 59 -1.60 -2.36 -1.22
CA ALA A 59 -1.17 -3.01 -2.45
C ALA A 59 0.36 -3.17 -2.53
N ILE A 60 1.12 -2.15 -2.10
CA ILE A 60 2.59 -2.20 -2.02
C ILE A 60 3.05 -3.24 -1.00
N VAL A 61 2.46 -3.26 0.21
CA VAL A 61 2.81 -4.24 1.24
C VAL A 61 2.48 -5.66 0.79
N HIS A 62 1.34 -5.86 0.12
CA HIS A 62 0.97 -7.14 -0.47
C HIS A 62 2.00 -7.61 -1.51
N ALA A 63 2.37 -6.75 -2.46
CA ALA A 63 3.37 -7.06 -3.48
C ALA A 63 4.74 -7.41 -2.86
N ALA A 64 5.17 -6.64 -1.85
CA ALA A 64 6.40 -6.89 -1.13
C ALA A 64 6.39 -8.25 -0.38
N ALA A 65 5.26 -8.62 0.21
CA ALA A 65 5.10 -9.92 0.86
C ALA A 65 5.24 -11.08 -0.14
N LEU A 66 4.60 -10.98 -1.32
CA LEU A 66 4.73 -11.99 -2.37
C LEU A 66 6.17 -12.11 -2.88
N VAL A 67 6.85 -10.98 -3.13
CA VAL A 67 8.26 -10.96 -3.54
C VAL A 67 9.14 -11.62 -2.49
N ARG A 68 8.95 -11.30 -1.20
CA ARG A 68 9.68 -11.91 -0.09
C ARG A 68 9.48 -13.42 -0.08
N ASP A 69 8.24 -13.90 -0.14
CA ASP A 69 7.92 -15.32 0.02
C ASP A 69 8.46 -16.15 -1.15
N LEU A 70 8.33 -15.64 -2.38
CA LEU A 70 8.90 -16.30 -3.56
C LEU A 70 10.42 -16.31 -3.53
N ASN A 71 11.07 -15.18 -3.21
CA ASN A 71 12.52 -15.13 -3.11
C ASN A 71 13.05 -16.01 -1.98
N PHE A 72 12.36 -16.08 -0.83
CA PHE A 72 12.73 -16.98 0.27
C PHE A 72 12.64 -18.45 -0.15
N LYS A 73 11.55 -18.82 -0.84
CA LYS A 73 11.41 -20.16 -1.43
C LYS A 73 12.58 -20.48 -2.37
N TYR A 74 12.86 -19.61 -3.33
CA TYR A 74 13.90 -19.85 -4.32
C TYR A 74 15.31 -19.89 -3.71
N LEU A 75 15.62 -19.02 -2.75
CA LEU A 75 16.87 -19.09 -2.00
C LEU A 75 17.00 -20.42 -1.26
N SER A 76 15.91 -20.91 -0.66
CA SER A 76 15.88 -22.20 0.04
C SER A 76 16.07 -23.40 -0.91
N GLU A 77 15.73 -23.24 -2.18
CA GLU A 77 15.98 -24.21 -3.27
C GLU A 77 17.38 -24.06 -3.91
N GLY A 78 18.23 -23.16 -3.40
CA GLY A 78 19.56 -22.89 -3.96
C GLY A 78 19.57 -22.02 -5.23
N LYS A 79 18.45 -21.36 -5.54
CA LYS A 79 18.31 -20.42 -6.67
C LYS A 79 18.55 -18.97 -6.20
N GLY A 80 18.63 -18.05 -7.15
CA GLY A 80 18.74 -16.62 -6.86
C GLY A 80 17.42 -15.96 -6.43
N ALA A 81 17.52 -14.87 -5.66
CA ALA A 81 16.39 -14.00 -5.29
C ALA A 81 16.11 -12.97 -6.39
N VAL A 82 15.52 -13.44 -7.50
CA VAL A 82 15.33 -12.64 -8.73
C VAL A 82 13.90 -12.11 -8.92
N VAL A 83 12.97 -12.45 -8.04
CA VAL A 83 11.58 -11.98 -8.13
C VAL A 83 11.51 -10.51 -7.75
N THR A 84 10.76 -9.73 -8.54
CA THR A 84 10.50 -8.31 -8.30
C THR A 84 9.03 -7.97 -8.53
N ALA A 85 8.60 -6.78 -8.09
CA ALA A 85 7.29 -6.24 -8.41
C ALA A 85 7.47 -4.96 -9.25
N ARG A 86 6.79 -4.89 -10.40
CA ARG A 86 6.73 -3.70 -11.26
C ARG A 86 5.45 -2.94 -10.95
N PHE A 87 5.59 -1.65 -10.65
CA PHE A 87 4.49 -0.71 -10.50
C PHE A 87 4.36 0.12 -11.78
N GLY A 88 3.15 0.25 -12.31
CA GLY A 88 2.90 1.02 -13.53
C GLY A 88 1.47 1.55 -13.61
N ALA A 89 1.19 2.31 -14.68
CA ALA A 89 -0.15 2.82 -14.97
C ALA A 89 -1.18 1.70 -15.15
N ASP A 90 -0.72 0.49 -15.49
CA ASP A 90 -1.54 -0.69 -15.65
C ASP A 90 -1.70 -1.51 -14.35
N GLY A 91 -1.15 -1.03 -13.22
CA GLY A 91 -1.24 -1.66 -11.91
C GLY A 91 0.06 -2.31 -11.45
N ILE A 92 -0.04 -3.46 -10.78
CA ILE A 92 1.12 -4.16 -10.19
C ILE A 92 1.28 -5.52 -10.83
N THR A 93 2.49 -5.81 -11.28
CA THR A 93 2.87 -7.10 -11.86
C THR A 93 4.04 -7.69 -11.08
N ILE A 94 3.88 -8.93 -10.60
CA ILE A 94 5.01 -9.74 -10.13
C ILE A 94 5.78 -10.24 -11.34
N VAL A 95 7.09 -10.00 -11.33
CA VAL A 95 8.03 -10.45 -12.34
C VAL A 95 8.86 -11.57 -11.71
N ASP A 96 8.63 -12.80 -12.15
CA ASP A 96 9.30 -14.01 -11.64
C ASP A 96 10.07 -14.73 -12.76
N PRO A 97 11.37 -14.41 -12.94
CA PRO A 97 12.22 -15.07 -13.94
C PRO A 97 12.35 -16.58 -13.77
N ASN A 98 12.14 -17.14 -12.56
CA ASN A 98 12.23 -18.59 -12.35
C ASN A 98 11.11 -19.36 -13.05
N ARG A 99 10.04 -18.67 -13.48
CA ARG A 99 8.90 -19.26 -14.23
C ARG A 99 9.10 -19.24 -15.74
N ALA A 100 10.25 -18.77 -16.24
CA ALA A 100 10.51 -18.71 -17.68
C ALA A 100 10.43 -20.09 -18.36
N GLY A 101 10.83 -21.16 -17.66
CA GLY A 101 10.71 -22.54 -18.14
C GLY A 101 9.26 -23.00 -18.34
N ASP A 102 8.30 -22.38 -17.67
CA ASP A 102 6.87 -22.67 -17.80
C ASP A 102 6.17 -21.81 -18.88
N GLY A 103 6.96 -21.01 -19.62
CA GLY A 103 6.52 -20.11 -20.67
C GLY A 103 6.66 -18.63 -20.29
N MET A 104 7.07 -17.80 -21.26
CA MET A 104 7.35 -16.36 -21.04
C MET A 104 6.19 -15.57 -20.46
N ALA A 105 4.95 -15.94 -20.76
CA ALA A 105 3.77 -15.28 -20.19
C ALA A 105 3.68 -15.48 -18.66
N LYS A 106 4.18 -16.60 -18.13
CA LYS A 106 4.13 -16.91 -16.69
C LYS A 106 5.18 -16.18 -15.86
N VAL A 107 6.16 -15.55 -16.52
CA VAL A 107 7.11 -14.64 -15.85
C VAL A 107 6.37 -13.42 -15.30
N PHE A 108 5.24 -13.04 -15.89
CA PHE A 108 4.49 -11.84 -15.54
C PHE A 108 3.14 -12.21 -14.95
N GLU A 109 2.96 -11.98 -13.65
CA GLU A 109 1.70 -12.21 -12.96
C GLU A 109 1.10 -10.89 -12.48
N LYS A 110 -0.05 -10.53 -13.04
CA LYS A 110 -0.73 -9.29 -12.69
C LYS A 110 -1.57 -9.49 -11.44
N ILE A 111 -1.25 -8.74 -10.38
CA ILE A 111 -1.92 -8.86 -9.07
C ILE A 111 -2.85 -7.66 -8.78
N TYR A 112 -2.71 -6.57 -9.52
CA TYR A 112 -3.62 -5.42 -9.51
C TYR A 112 -3.74 -4.82 -10.92
N GLU A 113 -4.94 -4.36 -11.28
CA GLU A 113 -5.27 -3.87 -12.64
C GLU A 113 -5.39 -2.36 -12.77
N ARG A 114 -5.29 -1.62 -11.66
CA ARG A 114 -5.40 -0.17 -11.63
C ARG A 114 -4.10 0.43 -11.15
N ALA A 115 -3.75 1.58 -11.71
CA ALA A 115 -2.60 2.38 -11.28
C ALA A 115 -2.58 2.53 -9.76
N ILE A 116 -1.35 2.51 -9.24
CA ILE A 116 -1.03 2.94 -7.88
C ILE A 116 -0.90 4.46 -7.89
#